data_AF-A0A7C2R9L9-F1
#
_entry.id   AF-A0A7C2R9L9-F1
#
_cell.length_a   1.000
_cell.length_b   1.000
_cell.length_c   1.000
_cell.angle_alpha   90.00
_cell.angle_beta   90.00
_cell.angle_gamma   90.00
#
_symmetry.space_group_name_H-M   'P 1'
#
loop_
_entity.id
_entity.type
_entity.pdbx_description
1 polymer ?
#
loop_
_entity_poly.entity_id
_entity_poly.type
_entity_poly.pdbx_seq_one_letter_code
_entity_poly.pdbx_strand_id
1 'polypeptide(L)'
;MTLKTSLRSTIAYDLVGSPDLGSTRSQFAGHADTLLADGTGTDQADRIFADKRTLNASASEDLDLAGGGLTDPHGAAVTFAKIKAICVRASKNNTNNVVVGGAASNAFQGPFGNADDVISVSPGGAYMITAPKAGWTVTAGTGDLLKIANSGGGSSVEYEIEIVGTSA
;
A
#
# COMPACT_ATOMS: atom_id res chain seq x y z
N MET A 1 0.19 6.85 23.21
CA MET A 1 -0.21 7.32 21.87
C MET A 1 -1.38 6.46 21.42
N THR A 2 -2.29 6.97 20.60
CA THR A 2 -3.46 6.24 20.11
C THR A 2 -3.59 6.50 18.61
N LEU A 3 -3.60 5.43 17.81
CA LEU A 3 -3.78 5.50 16.37
C LEU A 3 -5.28 5.39 16.02
N LYS A 4 -5.76 6.27 15.12
CA LYS A 4 -7.09 6.15 14.51
C LYS A 4 -6.92 6.07 13.01
N THR A 5 -7.36 4.97 12.40
CA THR A 5 -7.17 4.74 10.96
C THR A 5 -8.49 4.41 10.29
N SER A 6 -8.79 5.15 9.21
CA SER A 6 -9.91 4.86 8.31
C SER A 6 -9.36 4.40 6.97
N LEU A 7 -9.84 3.26 6.49
CA LEU A 7 -9.50 2.69 5.19
C LEU A 7 -10.74 2.76 4.30
N ARG A 8 -10.62 3.42 3.14
CA ARG A 8 -11.72 3.58 2.18
C ARG A 8 -11.23 3.26 0.77
N SER A 9 -11.81 2.22 0.18
CA SER A 9 -11.74 1.97 -1.26
C SER A 9 -13.10 2.28 -1.87
N THR A 10 -13.15 3.10 -2.92
CA THR A 10 -14.41 3.58 -3.49
C THR A 10 -14.29 3.69 -5.00
N ILE A 11 -15.35 3.27 -5.69
CA ILE A 11 -15.57 3.56 -7.11
C ILE A 11 -17.00 4.09 -7.22
N ALA A 12 -17.16 5.25 -7.83
CA ALA A 12 -18.45 5.84 -8.13
C ALA A 12 -18.49 6.30 -9.59
N TYR A 13 -19.64 6.12 -10.24
CA TYR A 13 -19.85 6.61 -11.61
C TYR A 13 -21.30 7.03 -11.84
N ASP A 14 -21.47 7.95 -12.80
CA ASP A 14 -22.75 8.32 -13.39
C ASP A 14 -22.57 8.36 -14.91
N LEU A 15 -23.28 7.50 -15.61
CA LEU A 15 -23.26 7.44 -17.07
C LEU A 15 -24.65 7.79 -17.59
N VAL A 16 -24.74 8.88 -18.35
CA VAL A 16 -25.99 9.40 -18.94
C VAL A 16 -25.92 9.29 -20.46
N GLY A 17 -27.00 8.82 -21.09
CA GLY A 17 -27.16 8.76 -22.53
C GLY A 17 -28.45 9.43 -23.01
N SER A 18 -28.43 9.96 -24.24
CA SER A 18 -29.55 10.63 -24.90
C SER A 18 -29.96 9.88 -26.18
N PRO A 19 -30.69 8.74 -26.09
CA PRO A 19 -31.27 8.08 -27.24
C PRO A 19 -32.38 8.93 -27.90
N ASP A 20 -32.73 8.60 -29.15
CA ASP A 20 -33.73 9.33 -29.95
C ASP A 20 -35.08 9.55 -29.25
N LEU A 21 -35.46 8.65 -28.32
CA LEU A 21 -36.60 8.80 -27.42
C LEU A 21 -36.20 8.52 -25.97
N GLY A 22 -35.93 9.59 -25.21
CA GLY A 22 -35.77 9.55 -23.76
C GLY A 22 -34.31 9.66 -23.28
N SER A 23 -34.02 9.08 -22.11
CA SER A 23 -32.70 9.09 -21.49
C SER A 23 -32.41 7.77 -20.81
N THR A 24 -31.17 7.31 -20.87
CA THR A 24 -30.68 6.19 -20.06
C THR A 24 -29.70 6.71 -19.02
N ARG A 25 -29.75 6.14 -17.80
CA ARG A 25 -28.82 6.47 -16.72
C ARG A 25 -28.41 5.21 -15.98
N SER A 26 -27.11 5.03 -15.78
CA SER A 26 -26.54 3.99 -14.91
C SER A 26 -25.70 4.64 -13.82
N GLN A 27 -25.91 4.24 -12.58
CA GLN A 27 -25.20 4.81 -11.43
C GLN A 27 -24.72 3.72 -10.48
N PHE A 28 -23.56 3.97 -9.87
CA PHE A 28 -23.00 3.14 -8.82
C PHE A 28 -22.27 4.01 -7.80
N ALA A 29 -22.41 3.67 -6.52
CA ALA A 29 -21.78 4.37 -5.40
C ALA A 29 -21.34 3.37 -4.31
N GLY A 30 -20.54 2.39 -4.68
CA GLY A 30 -20.02 1.39 -3.76
C GLY A 30 -18.74 1.84 -3.05
N HIS A 31 -18.61 1.49 -1.78
CA HIS A 31 -17.40 1.70 -0.98
C HIS A 31 -17.15 0.50 -0.07
N ALA A 32 -15.88 0.23 0.22
CA ALA A 32 -15.44 -0.62 1.31
C ALA A 32 -14.81 0.28 2.37
N ASP A 33 -15.57 0.55 3.44
CA ASP A 33 -15.13 1.34 4.58
C ASP A 33 -14.80 0.42 5.75
N THR A 34 -13.58 0.54 6.26
CA THR A 34 -13.17 -0.16 7.48
C THR A 34 -12.46 0.79 8.42
N LEU A 35 -12.96 0.84 9.65
CA LEU A 35 -12.33 1.57 10.75
C LEU A 35 -11.46 0.59 11.53
N LEU A 36 -10.20 0.93 11.74
CA LEU A 36 -9.32 0.23 12.66
C LEU A 36 -9.26 1.00 13.98
N ALA A 37 -9.62 0.34 15.06
CA ALA A 37 -9.42 0.86 16.41
C ALA A 37 -7.95 0.75 16.83
N ASP A 38 -7.55 1.50 17.85
CA ASP A 38 -6.21 1.39 18.42
C ASP A 38 -6.03 0.01 19.09
N GLY A 39 -4.93 -0.68 18.79
CA GLY A 39 -4.60 -1.98 19.38
C GLY A 39 -3.99 -2.98 18.39
N THR A 40 -3.84 -4.23 18.83
CA THR A 40 -3.18 -5.30 18.07
C THR A 40 -4.13 -6.42 17.61
N GLY A 41 -5.41 -6.34 17.98
CA GLY A 41 -6.40 -7.38 17.73
C GLY A 41 -7.00 -7.39 16.32
N THR A 42 -8.18 -8.00 16.24
CA THR A 42 -9.04 -7.96 15.03
C THR A 42 -9.58 -6.55 14.86
N ASP A 43 -9.56 -6.05 13.62
CA ASP A 43 -10.04 -4.71 13.27
C ASP A 43 -9.35 -3.60 14.09
N GLN A 44 -8.08 -3.84 14.42
CA GLN A 44 -7.22 -2.91 15.16
C GLN A 44 -5.86 -2.72 14.48
N ALA A 45 -5.27 -1.56 14.70
CA ALA A 45 -3.89 -1.24 14.34
C ALA A 45 -3.30 -0.26 15.37
N ASP A 46 -2.00 -0.38 15.63
CA ASP A 46 -1.28 0.47 16.58
C ASP A 46 0.07 0.97 16.03
N ARG A 47 0.38 0.68 14.75
CA ARG A 47 1.60 1.10 14.07
C ARG A 47 1.30 1.66 12.69
N ILE A 48 2.06 2.68 12.30
CA ILE A 48 2.00 3.29 10.98
C ILE A 48 3.40 3.72 10.54
N PHE A 49 3.71 3.43 9.28
CA PHE A 49 4.80 4.04 8.53
C PHE A 49 4.16 4.84 7.39
N ALA A 50 4.60 6.07 7.17
CA ALA A 50 4.13 6.91 6.09
C ALA A 50 5.28 7.78 5.57
N ASP A 51 5.54 7.76 4.27
CA ASP A 51 6.70 8.47 3.70
C ASP A 51 6.48 8.83 2.23
N LYS A 52 7.20 9.85 1.76
CA LYS A 52 7.33 10.21 0.34
C LYS A 52 8.78 9.96 -0.08
N ARG A 53 8.97 9.07 -1.07
CA ARG A 53 10.30 8.59 -1.47
C ARG A 53 10.53 8.77 -2.96
N THR A 54 11.81 8.79 -3.35
CA THR A 54 12.27 8.90 -4.74
C THR A 54 13.28 7.81 -5.03
N LEU A 55 13.06 7.04 -6.09
CA LEU A 55 13.99 6.04 -6.58
C LEU A 55 14.60 6.50 -7.88
N ASN A 56 15.94 6.48 -7.96
CA ASN A 56 16.66 6.78 -9.19
C ASN A 56 16.35 5.74 -10.29
N ALA A 57 16.79 6.04 -11.52
CA ALA A 57 16.70 5.10 -12.64
C ALA A 57 17.28 3.73 -12.26
N SER A 58 16.54 2.66 -12.61
CA SER A 58 16.88 1.25 -12.30
C SER A 58 17.05 0.92 -10.82
N ALA A 59 16.75 1.84 -9.90
CA ALA A 59 16.94 1.61 -8.48
C ALA A 59 15.77 0.82 -7.88
N SER A 60 16.09 0.09 -6.81
CA SER A 60 15.12 -0.50 -5.90
C SER A 60 15.57 -0.32 -4.46
N GLU A 61 14.62 -0.42 -3.54
CA GLU A 61 14.87 -0.44 -2.10
C GLU A 61 14.01 -1.54 -1.46
N ASP A 62 14.51 -2.09 -0.36
CA ASP A 62 13.76 -3.01 0.48
C ASP A 62 13.37 -2.29 1.76
N LEU A 63 12.05 -2.11 1.97
CA LEU A 63 11.52 -1.60 3.21
C LEU A 63 11.45 -2.75 4.21
N ASP A 64 12.34 -2.73 5.20
CA ASP A 64 12.39 -3.73 6.26
C ASP A 64 11.30 -3.47 7.30
N LEU A 65 10.26 -4.29 7.27
CA LEU A 65 9.06 -4.16 8.10
C LEU A 65 9.31 -4.57 9.57
N ALA A 66 10.39 -5.28 9.88
CA ALA A 66 10.67 -5.79 11.22
C ALA A 66 12.06 -5.44 11.77
N GLY A 67 12.94 -4.85 10.97
CA GLY A 67 14.32 -4.52 11.35
C GLY A 67 14.52 -3.19 12.09
N GLY A 68 13.47 -2.36 12.21
CA GLY A 68 13.48 -1.13 13.00
C GLY A 68 14.14 0.08 12.34
N GLY A 69 14.46 -0.01 11.04
CA GLY A 69 14.97 1.11 10.24
C GLY A 69 13.87 2.09 9.77
N LEU A 70 12.60 1.68 9.82
CA LEU A 70 11.46 2.54 9.51
C LEU A 70 11.08 3.36 10.75
N THR A 71 10.58 4.57 10.55
CA THR A 71 10.11 5.44 11.63
C THR A 71 8.66 5.87 11.42
N ASP A 72 7.92 6.00 12.51
CA ASP A 72 6.58 6.59 12.48
C ASP A 72 6.67 8.11 12.20
N PRO A 73 5.54 8.79 11.95
CA PRO A 73 5.53 10.23 11.72
C PRO A 73 6.04 11.09 12.89
N HIS A 74 6.24 10.52 14.08
CA HIS A 74 6.85 11.19 15.23
C HIS A 74 8.36 10.94 15.33
N GLY A 75 8.94 10.18 14.39
CA GLY A 75 10.36 9.81 14.36
C GLY A 75 10.72 8.63 15.26
N ALA A 76 9.74 7.92 15.84
CA ALA A 76 10.00 6.71 16.63
C ALA A 76 10.17 5.50 15.71
N ALA A 77 11.14 4.64 15.98
CA ALA A 77 11.34 3.41 15.22
C ALA A 77 10.08 2.53 15.27
N VAL A 78 9.69 1.98 14.12
CA VAL A 78 8.53 1.09 13.98
C VAL A 78 8.96 -0.27 13.47
N THR A 79 8.44 -1.31 14.12
CA THR A 79 8.47 -2.69 13.65
C THR A 79 7.04 -3.23 13.63
N PHE A 80 6.74 -4.04 12.63
CA PHE A 80 5.44 -4.64 12.43
C PHE A 80 5.51 -6.14 12.69
N ALA A 81 4.59 -6.67 13.47
CA ALA A 81 4.32 -8.11 13.55
C ALA A 81 3.29 -8.53 12.49
N LYS A 82 2.33 -7.66 12.18
CA LYS A 82 1.36 -7.86 11.11
C LYS A 82 1.07 -6.58 10.35
N ILE A 83 0.83 -6.69 9.04
CA ILE A 83 0.36 -5.59 8.19
C ILE A 83 -1.15 -5.71 7.99
N LYS A 84 -1.88 -4.61 8.18
CA LYS A 84 -3.33 -4.51 8.02
C LYS A 84 -3.72 -3.77 6.74
N ALA A 85 -2.89 -2.85 6.27
CA ALA A 85 -3.10 -2.16 5.01
C ALA A 85 -1.79 -1.66 4.42
N ILE A 86 -1.75 -1.64 3.09
CA ILE A 86 -0.69 -0.99 2.30
C ILE A 86 -1.39 -0.08 1.31
N CYS A 87 -0.96 1.18 1.25
CA CYS A 87 -1.32 2.10 0.17
C CYS A 87 -0.05 2.63 -0.48
N VAL A 88 0.04 2.54 -1.79
CA VAL A 88 1.12 3.12 -2.60
C VAL A 88 0.49 4.01 -3.66
N ARG A 89 0.98 5.24 -3.78
CA ARG A 89 0.58 6.18 -4.82
C ARG A 89 1.78 6.59 -5.64
N ALA A 90 1.70 6.37 -6.94
CA ALA A 90 2.74 6.81 -7.87
C ALA A 90 2.47 8.24 -8.33
N SER A 91 3.50 9.09 -8.32
CA SER A 91 3.37 10.44 -8.87
C SER A 91 2.92 10.39 -10.33
N LYS A 92 1.96 11.25 -10.71
CA LYS A 92 1.52 11.41 -12.10
C LYS A 92 2.61 11.93 -13.03
N ASN A 93 3.68 12.49 -12.48
CA ASN A 93 4.82 13.02 -13.24
C ASN A 93 5.87 11.95 -13.55
N ASN A 94 5.73 10.73 -13.00
CA ASN A 94 6.61 9.63 -13.34
C ASN A 94 6.43 9.24 -14.81
N THR A 95 7.51 8.77 -15.42
CA THR A 95 7.48 8.13 -16.75
C THR A 95 7.53 6.60 -16.65
N ASN A 96 8.03 6.07 -15.53
CA ASN A 96 8.12 4.64 -15.23
C ASN A 96 7.13 4.25 -14.12
N ASN A 97 6.82 2.97 -14.01
CA ASN A 97 5.97 2.45 -12.95
C ASN A 97 6.73 2.35 -11.63
N VAL A 98 5.99 2.44 -10.53
CA VAL A 98 6.43 2.04 -9.20
C VAL A 98 6.04 0.57 -9.03
N VAL A 99 7.01 -0.31 -8.85
CA VAL A 99 6.81 -1.76 -8.71
C VAL A 99 6.88 -2.12 -7.24
N VAL A 100 5.88 -2.85 -6.74
CA VAL A 100 5.73 -3.22 -5.32
C VAL A 100 5.77 -4.74 -5.19
N GLY A 101 6.64 -5.27 -4.32
CA GLY A 101 6.84 -6.71 -4.12
C GLY A 101 8.09 -7.27 -4.83
N GLY A 102 8.26 -8.60 -4.79
CA GLY A 102 9.36 -9.28 -5.48
C GLY A 102 10.76 -9.05 -4.90
N ALA A 103 10.88 -8.98 -3.57
CA ALA A 103 12.19 -8.91 -2.92
C ALA A 103 12.98 -10.20 -3.17
N ALA A 104 14.29 -10.09 -3.39
CA ALA A 104 15.11 -11.25 -3.82
C ALA A 104 15.30 -12.30 -2.70
N SER A 105 15.19 -11.89 -1.44
CA SER A 105 15.28 -12.74 -0.26
C SER A 105 14.39 -12.17 0.83
N ASN A 106 13.93 -13.02 1.77
CA ASN A 106 13.10 -12.62 2.91
C ASN A 106 11.87 -11.79 2.50
N ALA A 107 11.35 -12.07 1.31
CA ALA A 107 10.26 -11.30 0.74
C ALA A 107 9.03 -11.39 1.64
N PHE A 108 8.49 -10.22 1.97
CA PHE A 108 7.19 -10.13 2.59
C PHE A 108 6.12 -10.58 1.58
N GLN A 109 5.70 -11.84 1.67
CA GLN A 109 4.69 -12.41 0.78
C GLN A 109 3.33 -11.71 0.96
N GLY A 110 2.93 -11.44 2.21
CA GLY A 110 1.70 -10.73 2.55
C GLY A 110 0.51 -10.88 1.58
N PRO A 111 0.17 -9.82 0.80
CA PRO A 111 -0.97 -9.83 -0.13
C PRO A 111 -0.73 -10.60 -1.44
N PHE A 112 0.50 -11.00 -1.72
CA PHE A 112 0.93 -11.58 -2.99
C PHE A 112 0.70 -13.10 -3.02
N GLY A 113 0.45 -13.66 -4.21
CA GLY A 113 0.26 -15.11 -4.38
C GLY A 113 1.56 -15.89 -4.17
N ASN A 114 2.69 -15.28 -4.51
CA ASN A 114 4.05 -15.78 -4.34
C ASN A 114 5.00 -14.64 -3.93
N ALA A 115 6.15 -14.99 -3.33
CA ALA A 115 7.23 -14.07 -2.96
C ALA A 115 7.77 -13.24 -4.14
N ASP A 116 7.77 -13.83 -5.35
CA ASP A 116 8.27 -13.20 -6.58
C ASP A 116 7.20 -12.34 -7.30
N ASP A 117 5.94 -12.40 -6.86
CA ASP A 117 4.88 -11.64 -7.50
C ASP A 117 5.05 -10.14 -7.22
N VAL A 118 4.65 -9.35 -8.22
CA VAL A 118 4.75 -7.89 -8.16
C VAL A 118 3.47 -7.22 -8.61
N ILE A 119 3.21 -6.03 -8.05
CA ILE A 119 2.18 -5.11 -8.54
C ILE A 119 2.87 -3.90 -9.16
N SER A 120 2.53 -3.60 -10.41
CA SER A 120 2.99 -2.39 -11.09
C SER A 120 1.97 -1.27 -10.94
N VAL A 121 2.35 -0.21 -10.24
CA VAL A 121 1.55 1.01 -10.09
C VAL A 121 2.00 2.01 -11.16
N SER A 122 1.14 2.23 -12.16
CA SER A 122 1.40 3.18 -13.24
C SER A 122 1.43 4.63 -12.76
N PRO A 123 2.09 5.56 -13.48
CA PRO A 123 2.07 6.98 -13.14
C PRO A 123 0.65 7.52 -12.88
N GLY A 124 0.46 8.18 -11.74
CA GLY A 124 -0.84 8.71 -11.30
C GLY A 124 -1.82 7.66 -10.76
N GLY A 125 -1.43 6.38 -10.79
CA GLY A 125 -2.17 5.27 -10.20
C GLY A 125 -1.97 5.16 -8.69
N ALA A 126 -2.88 4.41 -8.07
CA ALA A 126 -2.81 4.04 -6.68
C ALA A 126 -3.10 2.55 -6.51
N TYR A 127 -2.37 1.91 -5.60
CA TYR A 127 -2.64 0.56 -5.13
C TYR A 127 -2.97 0.63 -3.65
N MET A 128 -4.14 0.12 -3.26
CA MET A 128 -4.52 -0.03 -1.87
C MET A 128 -5.05 -1.44 -1.64
N ILE A 129 -4.49 -2.12 -0.66
CA ILE A 129 -4.97 -3.43 -0.23
C ILE A 129 -5.07 -3.47 1.29
N THR A 130 -6.10 -4.17 1.78
CA THR A 130 -6.43 -4.22 3.21
C THR A 130 -6.75 -5.63 3.67
N ALA A 131 -6.25 -6.00 4.85
CA ALA A 131 -6.59 -7.23 5.57
C ALA A 131 -6.89 -6.90 7.05
N PRO A 132 -8.01 -6.20 7.34
CA PRO A 132 -8.26 -5.61 8.67
C PRO A 132 -8.37 -6.65 9.81
N LYS A 133 -8.95 -7.83 9.52
CA LYS A 133 -9.17 -8.88 10.53
C LYS A 133 -7.88 -9.55 10.97
N ALA A 134 -7.31 -10.41 10.13
CA ALA A 134 -6.09 -11.15 10.46
C ALA A 134 -4.84 -10.30 10.25
N GLY A 135 -4.79 -9.53 9.16
CA GLY A 135 -3.55 -8.96 8.65
C GLY A 135 -2.66 -10.03 8.01
N TRP A 136 -1.52 -9.58 7.52
CA TRP A 136 -0.47 -10.41 6.97
C TRP A 136 0.70 -10.47 7.95
N THR A 137 1.12 -11.67 8.31
CA THR A 137 2.26 -11.88 9.22
C THR A 137 3.55 -11.35 8.61
N VAL A 138 4.31 -10.62 9.42
CA VAL A 138 5.69 -10.22 9.13
C VAL A 138 6.60 -11.11 9.96
N THR A 139 7.54 -11.81 9.33
CA THR A 139 8.47 -12.70 10.03
C THR A 139 9.88 -12.15 9.92
N ALA A 140 10.40 -11.62 11.02
CA ALA A 140 11.72 -11.01 11.07
C ALA A 140 12.81 -11.93 10.48
N GLY A 141 13.57 -11.40 9.53
CA GLY A 141 14.68 -12.07 8.86
C GLY A 141 14.30 -13.14 7.84
N THR A 142 13.02 -13.39 7.57
CA THR A 142 12.59 -14.43 6.59
C THR A 142 11.35 -14.07 5.76
N GLY A 143 10.64 -12.99 6.09
CA GLY A 143 9.39 -12.60 5.42
C GLY A 143 8.97 -11.20 5.84
N ASP A 144 9.89 -10.25 5.71
CA ASP A 144 9.80 -8.89 6.24
C ASP A 144 10.28 -7.80 5.28
N LEU A 145 10.81 -8.15 4.11
CA LEU A 145 11.25 -7.17 3.12
C LEU A 145 10.14 -6.90 2.09
N LEU A 146 9.58 -5.68 2.14
CA LEU A 146 8.72 -5.16 1.08
C LEU A 146 9.55 -4.33 0.09
N LYS A 147 9.82 -4.91 -1.07
CA LYS A 147 10.57 -4.22 -2.11
C LYS A 147 9.73 -3.19 -2.84
N ILE A 148 10.32 -2.02 -3.10
CA ILE A 148 9.83 -1.03 -4.05
C ILE A 148 10.89 -0.80 -5.12
N ALA A 149 10.50 -0.79 -6.39
CA ALA A 149 11.43 -0.64 -7.51
C ALA A 149 10.92 0.33 -8.58
N ASN A 150 11.86 0.99 -9.23
CA ASN A 150 11.64 1.74 -10.46
C ASN A 150 11.64 0.76 -11.65
N SER A 151 10.57 0.77 -12.45
CA SER A 151 10.46 -0.15 -13.59
C SER A 151 11.35 0.21 -14.79
N GLY A 152 12.05 1.35 -14.79
CA GLY A 152 12.78 1.84 -15.94
C GLY A 152 14.12 2.48 -15.61
N GLY A 153 15.00 2.53 -16.62
CA GLY A 153 16.38 3.02 -16.51
C GLY A 153 16.62 4.45 -17.01
N GLY A 154 15.57 5.16 -17.45
CA GLY A 154 15.73 6.50 -18.05
C GLY A 154 15.59 7.67 -17.07
N SER A 155 14.88 7.49 -15.96
CA SER A 155 14.50 8.57 -15.04
C SER A 155 14.07 8.02 -13.69
N SER A 156 14.02 8.88 -12.67
CA SER A 156 13.52 8.53 -11.34
C SER A 156 12.00 8.31 -11.32
N VAL A 157 11.53 7.67 -10.24
CA VAL A 157 10.12 7.60 -9.86
C VAL A 157 9.94 8.16 -8.45
N GLU A 158 8.88 8.95 -8.25
CA GLU A 158 8.41 9.38 -6.94
C GLU A 158 7.17 8.59 -6.53
N TYR A 159 7.10 8.23 -5.25
CA TYR A 159 5.93 7.57 -4.68
C TYR A 159 5.69 7.98 -3.24
N GLU A 160 4.43 7.84 -2.83
CA GLU A 160 4.01 7.91 -1.44
C GLU A 160 3.61 6.50 -1.00
N ILE A 161 3.91 6.17 0.25
CA ILE A 161 3.53 4.89 0.84
C ILE A 161 3.01 5.08 2.25
N GLU A 162 1.91 4.40 2.56
CA GLU A 162 1.46 4.16 3.92
C GLU A 162 1.37 2.66 4.19
N ILE A 163 1.93 2.26 5.32
CA ILE A 163 1.84 0.89 5.84
C ILE A 163 1.24 0.98 7.22
N VAL A 164 0.10 0.33 7.41
CA VAL A 164 -0.60 0.27 8.70
C VAL A 164 -0.54 -1.16 9.18
N GLY A 165 -0.23 -1.35 10.46
CA GLY A 165 -0.07 -2.67 11.03
C GLY A 165 -0.19 -2.72 12.55
N THR A 166 0.16 -3.87 13.09
CA THR A 166 0.17 -4.13 14.52
C THR A 166 1.56 -4.51 15.01
N SER A 167 1.85 -4.18 16.26
CA SER A 167 3.07 -4.59 16.95
C SER A 167 3.06 -6.04 17.47
N ALA A 168 1.90 -6.71 17.45
CA ALA A 168 1.70 -8.12 17.81
C ALA A 168 0.57 -8.77 17.00
#